data_AF-A0A9E0L671-F1
#
_entry.id   AF-A0A9E0L671-F1
#
_cell.length_a   1.000
_cell.length_b   1.000
_cell.length_c   1.000
_cell.angle_alpha   90.00
_cell.angle_beta   90.00
_cell.angle_gamma   90.00
#
_symmetry.space_group_name_H-M   'P 1'
#
loop_
_entity.id
_entity.type
_entity.pdbx_description
1 polymer ?
#
loop_
_entity_poly.entity_id
_entity_poly.type
_entity_poly.pdbx_seq_one_letter_code
_entity_poly.pdbx_strand_id
1 'polypeptide(L)'
;MPGPKTPEDQPEVDAAALFGEQTEGSAAPSLADAVAAAEPEERLHPVLSNEEVLAARAKARSNIEAQRRKAATTDLIKAEEERLAREEGLVTGDGVKDEMVTVTLDLAEHSARIVLSGTPYYHGHTYTVPRHVGDTLREIQSRGHNHQNDIEGKGLSERMRRPHLTMLNAKTAAVTNAPQMVA
;
A
#
# COMPACT_ATOMS: atom_id res chain seq x y z
N MET A 1 22.25 -7.32 -43.43
CA MET A 1 23.38 -7.08 -42.51
C MET A 1 22.92 -6.05 -41.49
N PRO A 2 22.96 -6.23 -40.16
CA PRO A 2 23.00 -7.42 -39.28
C PRO A 2 21.69 -7.56 -38.43
N GLY A 3 21.46 -8.75 -37.86
CA GLY A 3 20.21 -9.17 -37.19
C GLY A 3 20.01 -8.70 -35.73
N PRO A 4 18.90 -9.14 -35.08
CA PRO A 4 18.59 -8.81 -33.68
C PRO A 4 19.56 -9.53 -32.75
N LYS A 5 20.20 -8.78 -31.85
CA LYS A 5 21.04 -9.33 -30.78
C LYS A 5 20.15 -9.79 -29.63
N THR A 6 20.02 -11.09 -29.48
CA THR A 6 19.70 -11.79 -28.24
C THR A 6 20.70 -11.39 -27.15
N PRO A 7 20.26 -11.08 -25.92
CA PRO A 7 21.07 -11.31 -24.74
C PRO A 7 20.66 -12.67 -24.15
N GLU A 8 21.31 -13.71 -24.66
CA GLU A 8 21.63 -14.92 -23.88
C GLU A 8 22.69 -14.49 -22.86
N ASP A 9 22.38 -14.62 -21.58
CA ASP A 9 23.28 -14.84 -20.44
C ASP A 9 22.64 -14.24 -19.18
N GLN A 10 21.81 -15.04 -18.53
CA GLN A 10 21.73 -15.01 -17.07
C GLN A 10 22.03 -16.42 -16.58
N PRO A 11 23.02 -16.58 -15.67
CA PRO A 11 23.40 -17.88 -15.18
C PRO A 11 22.27 -18.49 -14.38
N GLU A 12 21.93 -19.73 -14.72
CA GLU A 12 21.15 -20.63 -13.87
C GLU A 12 21.79 -20.66 -12.49
N VAL A 13 21.13 -20.07 -11.51
CA VAL A 13 21.50 -20.25 -10.11
C VAL A 13 21.06 -21.66 -9.73
N ASP A 14 22.02 -22.57 -9.83
CA ASP A 14 21.99 -23.92 -9.27
C ASP A 14 21.53 -23.88 -7.81
N ALA A 15 20.26 -24.17 -7.59
CA ALA A 15 19.67 -24.41 -6.26
C ALA A 15 20.10 -25.77 -5.65
N ALA A 16 21.21 -26.36 -6.14
CA ALA A 16 21.67 -27.70 -5.79
C ALA A 16 22.80 -27.72 -4.74
N ALA A 17 23.31 -26.58 -4.28
CA ALA A 17 24.47 -26.52 -3.39
C ALA A 17 24.14 -26.30 -1.89
N LEU A 18 23.05 -26.88 -1.36
CA LEU A 18 22.68 -26.73 0.06
C LEU A 18 22.18 -28.01 0.73
N PHE A 19 22.49 -29.18 0.16
CA PHE A 19 22.34 -30.46 0.84
C PHE A 19 23.69 -31.16 0.88
N GLY A 20 24.41 -30.90 1.97
CA GLY A 20 25.60 -31.67 2.31
C GLY A 20 25.22 -33.13 2.49
N GLU A 21 25.84 -33.98 1.68
CA GLU A 21 26.05 -35.39 1.97
C GLU A 21 26.69 -35.52 3.35
N GLN A 22 25.96 -36.10 4.30
CA GLN A 22 26.58 -36.83 5.39
C GLN A 22 26.26 -38.31 5.21
N THR A 23 27.35 -39.00 4.90
CA THR A 23 27.53 -40.43 4.71
C THR A 23 27.20 -41.23 5.97
N GLU A 24 26.46 -42.31 5.70
CA GLU A 24 26.40 -43.60 6.37
C GLU A 24 27.43 -43.90 7.46
N GLY A 25 26.93 -44.31 8.62
CA GLY A 25 27.74 -45.00 9.61
C GLY A 25 27.18 -44.94 11.02
N SER A 26 26.12 -45.70 11.33
CA SER A 26 25.98 -46.33 12.65
C SER A 26 24.77 -47.27 12.70
N ALA A 27 25.07 -48.56 12.87
CA ALA A 27 24.29 -49.59 13.55
C ALA A 27 22.76 -49.65 13.32
N ALA A 28 22.34 -50.61 12.50
CA ALA A 28 21.01 -51.19 12.62
C ALA A 28 20.86 -51.86 14.00
N PRO A 29 19.90 -51.47 14.85
CA PRO A 29 19.51 -52.30 15.98
C PRO A 29 18.61 -53.42 15.46
N SER A 30 18.98 -54.65 15.78
CA SER A 30 18.23 -55.87 15.51
C SER A 30 16.81 -55.78 16.08
N LEU A 31 15.82 -56.01 15.22
CA LEU A 31 14.38 -56.07 15.50
C LEU A 31 13.93 -57.24 16.41
N ALA A 32 14.80 -57.78 17.27
CA ALA A 32 14.53 -58.99 18.05
C ALA A 32 14.33 -58.78 19.57
N ASP A 33 14.68 -57.63 20.14
CA ASP A 33 14.71 -57.46 21.62
C ASP A 33 13.76 -56.41 22.20
N ALA A 34 12.78 -55.89 21.45
CA ALA A 34 11.86 -54.85 21.94
C ALA A 34 10.43 -55.32 22.27
N VAL A 35 10.23 -56.60 22.63
CA VAL A 35 8.89 -57.15 22.97
C VAL A 35 8.70 -57.40 24.48
N ALA A 36 9.61 -56.96 25.35
CA ALA A 36 9.64 -57.40 26.76
C ALA A 36 9.48 -56.31 27.84
N ALA A 37 8.80 -55.18 27.56
CA ALA A 37 8.41 -54.23 28.62
C ALA A 37 7.15 -53.44 28.23
N ALA A 38 5.99 -54.08 28.35
CA ALA A 38 4.70 -53.41 28.25
C ALA A 38 4.40 -52.66 29.56
N GLU A 39 4.83 -51.41 29.64
CA GLU A 39 4.21 -50.42 30.53
C GLU A 39 2.79 -50.12 30.03
N PRO A 40 1.82 -49.82 30.92
CA PRO A 40 0.44 -49.64 30.52
C PRO A 40 0.35 -48.46 29.54
N GLU A 41 -0.04 -48.73 28.29
CA GLU A 41 -0.36 -47.70 27.32
C GLU A 41 -1.42 -46.78 27.95
N GLU A 42 -1.00 -45.60 28.42
CA GLU A 42 -1.92 -44.58 28.91
C GLU A 42 -2.89 -44.27 27.77
N ARG A 43 -4.14 -44.69 27.91
CA ARG A 43 -5.19 -44.42 26.92
C ARG A 43 -5.28 -42.92 26.70
N LEU A 44 -4.85 -42.47 25.52
CA LEU A 44 -4.88 -41.06 25.14
C LEU A 44 -6.31 -40.52 24.97
N HIS A 45 -7.28 -41.42 24.78
CA HIS A 45 -8.69 -41.09 24.63
C HIS A 45 -9.59 -42.16 25.27
N PRO A 46 -10.73 -41.78 25.89
CA PRO A 46 -11.61 -42.73 26.59
C PRO A 46 -12.31 -43.75 25.68
N VAL A 47 -12.38 -43.51 24.37
CA VAL A 47 -13.18 -44.31 23.42
C VAL A 47 -12.39 -44.81 22.19
N LEU A 48 -11.31 -44.13 21.80
CA LEU A 48 -10.57 -44.43 20.56
C LEU A 48 -9.24 -45.11 20.89
N SER A 49 -8.75 -45.97 20.00
CA SER A 49 -7.43 -46.58 20.17
C SER A 49 -6.32 -45.53 20.03
N ASN A 50 -5.14 -45.81 20.60
CA ASN A 50 -4.01 -44.87 20.54
C ASN A 50 -3.55 -44.60 19.09
N GLU A 51 -3.63 -45.61 18.21
CA GLU A 51 -3.34 -45.46 16.77
C GLU A 51 -4.35 -44.55 16.05
N GLU A 52 -5.64 -44.68 16.36
CA GLU A 52 -6.70 -43.83 15.80
C GLU A 52 -6.54 -42.37 16.24
N VAL A 53 -6.11 -42.13 17.48
CA VAL A 53 -5.83 -40.79 18.01
C VAL A 53 -4.64 -40.16 17.28
N LEU A 54 -3.58 -40.91 17.01
CA LEU A 54 -2.42 -40.42 16.26
C LEU A 54 -2.79 -40.11 14.80
N ALA A 55 -3.57 -40.98 14.15
CA ALA A 55 -4.07 -40.74 12.79
C ALA A 55 -4.99 -39.51 12.72
N ALA A 56 -5.88 -39.32 13.70
CA ALA A 56 -6.73 -38.14 13.81
C ALA A 56 -5.92 -36.85 14.01
N ARG A 57 -4.87 -36.89 14.85
CA ARG A 57 -3.94 -35.76 15.03
C ARG A 57 -3.19 -35.42 13.76
N ALA A 58 -2.71 -36.41 13.00
CA ALA A 58 -2.04 -36.20 11.72
C ALA A 58 -2.98 -35.54 10.69
N LYS A 59 -4.23 -36.02 10.58
CA LYS A 59 -5.25 -35.42 9.72
C LYS A 59 -5.58 -33.98 10.15
N ALA A 60 -5.72 -33.73 11.45
CA ALA A 60 -5.96 -32.38 11.97
C ALA A 60 -4.83 -31.41 11.62
N ARG A 61 -3.56 -31.83 11.76
CA ARG A 61 -2.39 -31.02 11.37
C ARG A 61 -2.41 -30.70 9.87
N SER A 62 -2.64 -31.69 9.02
CA SER A 62 -2.73 -31.48 7.56
C SER A 62 -3.85 -30.50 7.18
N ASN A 63 -5.01 -30.60 7.82
CA ASN A 63 -6.13 -29.67 7.58
C ASN A 63 -5.78 -28.23 8.00
N ILE A 64 -5.11 -28.03 9.15
CA ILE A 64 -4.68 -26.71 9.61
C ILE A 64 -3.63 -26.12 8.65
N GLU A 65 -2.67 -26.92 8.20
CA GLU A 65 -1.67 -26.47 7.22
C GLU A 65 -2.32 -26.08 5.89
N ALA A 66 -3.29 -26.86 5.40
CA ALA A 66 -4.05 -26.53 4.21
C ALA A 66 -4.84 -25.22 4.36
N GLN A 67 -5.46 -25.00 5.53
CA GLN A 67 -6.16 -23.74 5.83
C GLN A 67 -5.20 -22.55 5.90
N ARG A 68 -4.04 -22.71 6.53
CA ARG A 68 -3.01 -21.67 6.59
C ARG A 68 -2.48 -21.31 5.20
N ARG A 69 -2.21 -22.31 4.36
CA ARG A 69 -1.79 -22.09 2.97
C ARG A 69 -2.86 -21.33 2.19
N LYS A 70 -4.12 -21.73 2.30
CA LYS A 70 -5.26 -21.04 1.65
C LYS A 70 -5.40 -19.59 2.10
N ALA A 71 -5.28 -19.32 3.39
CA ALA A 71 -5.30 -17.97 3.93
C ALA A 71 -4.16 -17.14 3.36
N ALA A 72 -2.91 -17.64 3.44
CA ALA A 72 -1.73 -16.95 2.92
C ALA A 72 -1.82 -16.67 1.41
N THR A 73 -2.32 -17.62 0.61
CA THR A 73 -2.56 -17.38 -0.83
C THR A 73 -3.64 -16.34 -1.08
N THR A 74 -4.69 -16.30 -0.26
CA THR A 74 -5.77 -15.31 -0.40
C THR A 74 -5.26 -13.91 -0.08
N ASP A 75 -4.45 -13.77 0.97
CA ASP A 75 -3.85 -12.51 1.36
C ASP A 75 -2.86 -12.01 0.29
N LEU A 76 -2.08 -12.93 -0.30
CA LEU A 76 -1.18 -12.60 -1.42
C LEU A 76 -1.95 -12.14 -2.66
N ILE A 77 -3.01 -12.87 -3.05
CA ILE A 77 -3.86 -12.49 -4.19
C ILE A 77 -4.45 -11.10 -3.98
N LYS A 78 -5.01 -10.81 -2.80
CA LYS A 78 -5.56 -9.47 -2.50
C LYS A 78 -4.50 -8.37 -2.59
N ALA A 79 -3.33 -8.60 -2.01
CA ALA A 79 -2.24 -7.63 -2.08
C ALA A 79 -1.82 -7.34 -3.53
N GLU A 80 -1.84 -8.36 -4.38
CA GLU A 80 -1.47 -8.25 -5.78
C GLU A 80 -2.56 -7.63 -6.65
N GLU A 81 -3.84 -7.94 -6.38
CA GLU A 81 -4.99 -7.23 -6.96
C GLU A 81 -4.95 -5.74 -6.62
N GLU A 82 -4.64 -5.37 -5.38
CA GLU A 82 -4.48 -3.98 -4.97
C GLU A 82 -3.27 -3.29 -5.62
N ARG A 83 -2.19 -4.04 -5.90
CA ARG A 83 -1.03 -3.53 -6.63
C ARG A 83 -1.39 -3.25 -8.08
N LEU A 84 -2.00 -4.23 -8.76
CA LEU A 84 -2.43 -4.12 -10.14
C LEU A 84 -3.48 -3.02 -10.32
N ALA A 85 -4.46 -2.92 -9.41
CA ALA A 85 -5.45 -1.85 -9.43
C ALA A 85 -4.81 -0.45 -9.26
N ARG A 86 -3.73 -0.33 -8.49
CA ARG A 86 -2.95 0.92 -8.40
C ARG A 86 -2.17 1.22 -9.68
N GLU A 87 -1.60 0.20 -10.32
CA GLU A 87 -0.82 0.35 -11.57
C GLU A 87 -1.71 0.69 -12.77
N GLU A 88 -2.90 0.10 -12.84
CA GLU A 88 -3.88 0.32 -13.90
C GLU A 88 -4.77 1.55 -13.65
N GLY A 89 -4.64 2.22 -12.49
CA GLY A 89 -5.44 3.40 -12.16
C GLY A 89 -6.93 3.05 -11.98
N LEU A 90 -7.23 1.93 -11.32
CA LEU A 90 -8.59 1.42 -11.08
C LEU A 90 -8.93 1.38 -9.58
N VAL A 91 -8.31 2.26 -8.79
CA VAL A 91 -8.44 2.26 -7.33
C VAL A 91 -9.86 2.62 -6.89
N THR A 92 -10.55 3.47 -7.66
CA THR A 92 -11.90 3.93 -7.29
C THR A 92 -13.01 3.34 -8.17
N GLY A 93 -12.67 2.66 -9.27
CA GLY A 93 -13.62 2.17 -10.27
C GLY A 93 -14.26 3.29 -11.12
N ASP A 94 -13.80 4.52 -10.97
CA ASP A 94 -14.26 5.71 -11.68
C ASP A 94 -13.07 6.36 -12.37
N GLY A 95 -12.95 6.14 -13.68
CA GLY A 95 -11.78 6.57 -14.47
C GLY A 95 -11.50 8.07 -14.44
N VAL A 96 -12.47 8.90 -14.01
CA VAL A 96 -12.26 10.34 -13.83
C VAL A 96 -11.46 10.63 -12.55
N LYS A 97 -11.69 9.87 -11.48
CA LYS A 97 -11.01 10.08 -10.17
C LYS A 97 -9.61 9.49 -10.12
N ASP A 98 -9.35 8.55 -11.00
CA ASP A 98 -8.06 7.88 -11.13
C ASP A 98 -7.14 8.56 -12.17
N GLU A 99 -7.63 9.58 -12.87
CA GLU A 99 -6.83 10.43 -13.75
C GLU A 99 -5.61 11.01 -12.99
N MET A 100 -4.41 10.84 -13.53
CA MET A 100 -3.21 11.43 -12.96
C MET A 100 -3.17 12.93 -13.28
N VAL A 101 -3.20 13.75 -12.24
CA VAL A 101 -3.16 15.22 -12.34
C VAL A 101 -1.87 15.77 -11.73
N THR A 102 -1.35 16.82 -12.35
CA THR A 102 -0.21 17.57 -11.82
C THR A 102 -0.70 18.63 -10.84
N VAL A 103 -0.17 18.62 -9.62
CA VAL A 103 -0.48 19.59 -8.57
C VAL A 103 0.82 20.19 -8.05
N THR A 104 0.91 21.52 -8.10
CA THR A 104 1.97 22.28 -7.44
C THR A 104 1.51 22.67 -6.05
N LEU A 105 2.25 22.25 -5.02
CA LEU A 105 1.91 22.55 -3.64
C LEU A 105 2.46 23.91 -3.21
N ASP A 106 1.54 24.84 -2.97
CA ASP A 106 1.85 26.15 -2.40
C ASP A 106 1.10 26.32 -1.07
N LEU A 107 1.73 25.83 -0.01
CA LEU A 107 1.24 25.88 1.37
C LEU A 107 1.47 27.25 2.02
N ALA A 108 0.68 27.58 3.04
CA ALA A 108 0.88 28.80 3.84
C ALA A 108 2.25 28.84 4.53
N GLU A 109 2.72 30.05 4.87
CA GLU A 109 4.09 30.37 5.30
C GLU A 109 4.66 29.47 6.40
N HIS A 110 3.83 29.00 7.34
CA HIS A 110 4.25 28.16 8.46
C HIS A 110 4.02 26.65 8.26
N SER A 111 3.60 26.22 7.08
CA SER A 111 3.31 24.82 6.76
C SER A 111 4.38 24.21 5.86
N ALA A 112 5.21 23.31 6.40
CA ALA A 112 6.30 22.69 5.65
C ALA A 112 5.86 21.56 4.69
N ARG A 113 4.87 20.75 5.11
CA ARG A 113 4.40 19.57 4.35
C ARG A 113 2.96 19.18 4.69
N ILE A 114 2.30 18.50 3.77
CA ILE A 114 1.04 17.77 3.99
C ILE A 114 1.36 16.27 4.08
N VAL A 115 0.77 15.55 5.02
CA VAL A 115 0.88 14.09 5.10
C VAL A 115 -0.47 13.47 4.75
N LEU A 116 -0.55 12.76 3.62
CA LEU A 116 -1.74 12.01 3.20
C LEU A 116 -1.41 10.52 3.15
N SER A 117 -2.19 9.71 3.87
CA SER A 117 -2.01 8.25 3.92
C SER A 117 -0.57 7.81 4.25
N GLY A 118 0.14 8.57 5.10
CA GLY A 118 1.52 8.31 5.47
C GLY A 118 2.57 8.83 4.47
N THR A 119 2.17 9.31 3.29
CA THR A 119 3.08 9.92 2.32
C THR A 119 3.23 11.42 2.57
N PRO A 120 4.45 11.93 2.81
CA PRO A 120 4.70 13.36 2.97
C PRO A 120 4.84 14.05 1.60
N TYR A 121 4.14 15.17 1.44
CA TYR A 121 4.23 16.07 0.29
C TYR A 121 4.70 17.45 0.74
N TYR A 122 5.81 17.92 0.18
CA TYR A 122 6.51 19.13 0.63
C TYR A 122 6.06 20.37 -0.14
N HIS A 123 6.09 21.52 0.55
CA HIS A 123 5.83 22.83 -0.05
C HIS A 123 6.81 23.13 -1.21
N GLY A 124 6.33 23.82 -2.26
CA GLY A 124 7.13 24.29 -3.39
C GLY A 124 7.42 23.23 -4.47
N HIS A 125 6.97 21.99 -4.26
CA HIS A 125 7.17 20.90 -5.22
C HIS A 125 5.92 20.64 -6.07
N THR A 126 6.15 20.13 -7.27
CA THR A 126 5.10 19.68 -8.18
C THR A 126 5.06 18.16 -8.20
N TYR A 127 3.87 17.60 -7.95
CA TYR A 127 3.65 16.16 -7.87
C TYR A 127 2.61 15.74 -8.91
N THR A 128 2.81 14.56 -9.50
CA THR A 128 1.82 13.89 -10.34
C THR A 128 1.14 12.84 -9.49
N VAL A 129 -0.13 13.08 -9.15
CA VAL A 129 -0.91 12.24 -8.22
C VAL A 129 -2.28 11.93 -8.83
N PRO A 130 -2.98 10.87 -8.37
CA PRO A 130 -4.36 10.64 -8.76
C PRO A 130 -5.26 11.83 -8.42
N ARG A 131 -6.28 12.09 -9.24
CA ARG A 131 -7.15 13.25 -9.11
C ARG A 131 -7.77 13.40 -7.73
N HIS A 132 -8.25 12.31 -7.13
CA HIS A 132 -8.81 12.34 -5.77
C HIS A 132 -7.79 12.80 -4.71
N VAL A 133 -6.52 12.41 -4.84
CA VAL A 133 -5.43 12.89 -3.98
C VAL A 133 -5.16 14.37 -4.26
N GLY A 134 -5.10 14.75 -5.54
CA GLY A 134 -4.91 16.14 -5.96
C GLY A 134 -5.99 17.09 -5.43
N ASP A 135 -7.25 16.67 -5.46
CA ASP A 135 -8.38 17.44 -4.94
C ASP A 135 -8.28 17.60 -3.41
N THR A 136 -7.88 16.55 -2.70
CA THR A 136 -7.64 16.60 -1.25
C THR A 136 -6.48 17.55 -0.91
N LEU A 137 -5.37 17.48 -1.65
CA LEU A 137 -4.22 18.38 -1.49
C LEU A 137 -4.62 19.85 -1.69
N ARG A 138 -5.38 20.14 -2.75
CA ARG A 138 -5.90 21.50 -3.03
C ARG A 138 -6.84 22.01 -1.95
N GLU A 139 -7.69 21.14 -1.40
CA GLU A 139 -8.56 21.50 -0.27
C GLU A 139 -7.74 21.87 0.97
N ILE A 140 -6.76 21.06 1.35
CA ILE A 140 -5.88 21.33 2.49
C ILE A 140 -5.12 22.64 2.28
N GLN A 141 -4.59 22.85 1.07
CA GLN A 141 -3.93 24.09 0.69
C GLN A 141 -4.85 25.31 0.88
N SER A 142 -6.08 25.25 0.35
CA SER A 142 -7.06 26.33 0.50
C SER A 142 -7.40 26.59 1.97
N ARG A 143 -7.61 25.53 2.77
CA ARG A 143 -7.89 25.66 4.21
C ARG A 143 -6.71 26.27 4.97
N GLY A 144 -5.47 25.91 4.62
CA GLY A 144 -4.26 26.48 5.21
C GLY A 144 -4.16 27.99 4.98
N HIS A 145 -4.40 28.43 3.74
CA HIS A 145 -4.42 29.86 3.41
C HIS A 145 -5.57 30.60 4.09
N ASN A 146 -6.75 29.99 4.18
CA ASN A 146 -7.88 30.60 4.91
C ASN A 146 -7.54 30.78 6.40
N HIS A 147 -6.93 29.77 7.02
CA HIS A 147 -6.51 29.84 8.42
C HIS A 147 -5.45 30.93 8.65
N GLN A 148 -4.43 31.01 7.79
CA GLN A 148 -3.42 32.07 7.85
C GLN A 148 -4.06 33.46 7.77
N ASN A 149 -4.98 33.66 6.84
CA ASN A 149 -5.70 34.92 6.70
C ASN A 149 -6.56 35.25 7.95
N ASP A 150 -7.12 34.26 8.65
CA ASP A 150 -7.84 34.47 9.91
C ASP A 150 -6.87 34.93 11.02
N ILE A 151 -5.66 34.36 11.09
CA ILE A 151 -4.62 34.76 12.05
C ILE A 151 -4.16 36.20 11.79
N GLU A 152 -4.00 36.58 10.53
CA GLU A 152 -3.63 37.95 10.11
C GLU A 152 -4.75 38.98 10.32
N GLY A 153 -5.94 38.55 10.75
CA GLY A 153 -7.06 39.44 11.05
C GLY A 153 -7.80 39.96 9.81
N LYS A 154 -7.59 39.36 8.63
CA LYS A 154 -8.32 39.72 7.41
C LYS A 154 -9.77 39.27 7.53
N GLY A 155 -10.70 40.21 7.53
CA GLY A 155 -12.12 39.93 7.71
C GLY A 155 -12.68 39.00 6.62
N LEU A 156 -13.53 38.04 6.99
CA LEU A 156 -14.18 37.13 6.02
C LEU A 156 -14.92 37.90 4.91
N SER A 157 -15.54 39.03 5.26
CA SER A 157 -16.23 39.92 4.32
C SER A 157 -15.29 40.58 3.31
N GLU A 158 -14.06 40.89 3.71
CA GLU A 158 -13.02 41.44 2.84
C GLU A 158 -12.50 40.37 1.88
N ARG A 159 -12.33 39.13 2.35
CA ARG A 159 -11.87 37.98 1.54
C ARG A 159 -12.90 37.49 0.53
N MET A 160 -14.18 37.44 0.91
CA MET A 160 -15.26 36.94 0.07
C MET A 160 -15.92 38.02 -0.78
N ARG A 161 -15.52 39.29 -0.62
CA ARG A 161 -15.91 40.37 -1.52
C ARG A 161 -15.29 40.13 -2.89
N ARG A 162 -16.05 39.49 -3.76
CA ARG A 162 -15.76 39.51 -5.20
C ARG A 162 -15.87 40.96 -5.67
N PRO A 163 -14.90 41.50 -6.44
CA PRO A 163 -15.08 42.78 -7.09
C PRO A 163 -16.27 42.66 -8.05
N HIS A 164 -17.42 43.20 -7.63
CA HIS A 164 -18.61 43.22 -8.46
C HIS A 164 -18.48 44.35 -9.49
N LEU A 165 -18.70 44.00 -10.77
CA LEU A 165 -18.83 44.94 -11.88
C LEU A 165 -17.63 45.88 -12.04
N THR A 166 -16.48 45.33 -12.41
CA THR A 166 -15.36 46.13 -12.93
C THR A 166 -15.85 46.80 -14.21
N MET A 167 -16.29 48.05 -14.10
CA MET A 167 -16.79 48.82 -15.24
C MET A 167 -15.66 49.71 -15.76
N LEU A 168 -15.39 49.56 -17.05
CA LEU A 168 -14.52 50.46 -17.79
C LEU A 168 -15.40 51.61 -18.31
N ASN A 169 -15.19 52.83 -17.81
CA ASN A 169 -15.92 53.97 -18.33
C ASN A 169 -15.41 54.31 -19.74
N ALA A 170 -16.23 54.09 -20.77
CA ALA A 170 -15.84 54.27 -22.16
C ALA A 170 -15.39 55.70 -22.54
N LYS A 171 -15.81 56.71 -21.77
CA LYS A 171 -15.52 58.12 -22.08
C LYS A 171 -14.24 58.63 -21.42
N THR A 172 -13.88 58.08 -20.27
CA THR A 172 -12.73 58.52 -19.46
C THR A 172 -11.64 57.47 -19.30
N ALA A 173 -11.87 56.25 -19.81
CA ALA A 173 -11.02 55.06 -19.61
C ALA A 173 -10.74 54.72 -18.13
N ALA A 174 -11.46 55.34 -17.20
CA ALA A 174 -11.31 55.09 -15.77
C ALA A 174 -11.96 53.75 -15.40
N VAL A 175 -11.23 52.94 -14.64
CA VAL A 175 -11.71 51.65 -14.13
C VAL A 175 -12.29 51.86 -12.73
N THR A 176 -13.61 51.73 -12.60
CA THR A 176 -14.27 51.71 -11.29
C THR A 176 -14.33 50.28 -10.76
N ASN A 177 -14.11 50.08 -9.45
CA ASN A 177 -14.01 48.76 -8.81
C ASN A 177 -12.87 47.86 -9.35
N ALA A 178 -11.73 48.45 -9.73
CA ALA A 178 -10.54 47.66 -10.04
C ALA A 178 -10.09 46.86 -8.80
N PRO A 179 -9.69 45.58 -8.94
CA PRO A 179 -9.10 44.82 -7.84
C PRO A 179 -7.86 45.57 -7.37
N GLN A 180 -7.87 46.07 -6.14
CA GLN A 180 -6.68 46.67 -5.56
C GLN A 180 -5.70 45.54 -5.28
N MET A 181 -4.59 45.53 -6.01
CA MET A 181 -3.45 44.68 -5.69
C MET A 181 -2.91 45.18 -4.36
N VAL A 182 -3.13 44.42 -3.30
CA VAL A 182 -2.47 44.68 -2.00
C VAL A 182 -0.98 44.39 -2.25
N ALA A 183 -0.17 45.43 -2.13
CA ALA A 183 1.29 45.35 -2.27
C ALA A 183 1.94 44.73 -1.03
#